data_AF-V6TS34-F1
#
_entry.id   AF-V6TS34-F1
#
_cell.length_a   1.000
_cell.length_b   1.000
_cell.length_c   1.000
_cell.angle_alpha   90.00
_cell.angle_beta   90.00
_cell.angle_gamma   90.00
#
_symmetry.space_group_name_H-M   'P 1'
#
loop_
_entity.id
_entity.type
_entity.pdbx_description
1 polymer ?
#
loop_
_entity_poly.entity_id
_entity_poly.type
_entity_poly.pdbx_seq_one_letter_code
_entity_poly.pdbx_strand_id
1 'polypeptide(L)'
;MYTIAVVGLGGSGCEVIRSLMHAFNIASISSNQVKLLIVDRDTISETNLGKQALYNEGSVGEFKSSVARAFIEGQGYRAEAYSTDAARPAFVTKLATAAMTFLCVDNVEARRKIIPALLLAQKTVIDVGSEGLAGSIRLYSSQYPCFYCTSWMYPKRKRPLCSVPGIPRTAEDCILIAAYALSESNANDPQSEESYEAAVLSRANELGEIHNLGLQIAPGDVTNALQQVVSTPFHISGLVASYAVSLWCKYFMGSLDRRTSGTGGLPRNAWPQECLWMISTYNGLYIRAFTLERQKDCSCTFSLPSSSPDRSYSSVVSEYINAPDFTIVADQRIVYSRLLLPGPAAAMPLEKDLEGAIFVYANEKLVYAEWLDYKLPLSV
;
A
#
# COMPACT_ATOMS: atom_id res chain seq x y z
N MET A 1 -20.00 13.44 0.79
CA MET A 1 -18.81 13.32 1.67
C MET A 1 -17.83 12.33 1.05
N TYR A 2 -16.64 12.79 0.66
CA TYR A 2 -15.55 11.98 0.13
C TYR A 2 -14.79 11.31 1.27
N THR A 3 -14.41 10.04 1.07
CA THR A 3 -13.60 9.30 2.04
C THR A 3 -12.21 9.10 1.46
N ILE A 4 -11.18 9.58 2.18
CA ILE A 4 -9.78 9.33 1.85
C ILE A 4 -9.25 8.29 2.85
N ALA A 5 -8.74 7.18 2.34
CA ALA A 5 -8.15 6.15 3.20
C ALA A 5 -6.65 6.42 3.41
N VAL A 6 -6.16 6.25 4.63
CA VAL A 6 -4.72 6.23 4.95
C VAL A 6 -4.42 4.90 5.65
N VAL A 7 -3.58 4.09 5.02
CA VAL A 7 -3.25 2.72 5.46
C VAL A 7 -1.80 2.68 5.93
N GLY A 8 -1.58 2.27 7.17
CA GLY A 8 -0.28 2.38 7.82
C GLY A 8 -0.10 3.78 8.40
N LEU A 9 0.09 3.83 9.72
CA LEU A 9 0.20 5.02 10.55
C LEU A 9 1.58 5.11 11.22
N GLY A 10 2.60 4.50 10.58
CA GLY A 10 4.00 4.76 10.90
C GLY A 10 4.49 6.10 10.33
N GLY A 11 5.81 6.31 10.28
CA GLY A 11 6.45 7.59 9.89
C GLY A 11 5.78 8.31 8.71
N SER A 12 5.68 7.67 7.54
CA SER A 12 5.05 8.28 6.36
C SER A 12 3.53 8.47 6.53
N GLY A 13 2.84 7.55 7.21
CA GLY A 13 1.40 7.63 7.47
C GLY A 13 1.00 8.82 8.34
N CYS A 14 1.73 9.02 9.43
CA CYS A 14 1.61 10.19 10.31
C CYS A 14 1.78 11.49 9.54
N GLU A 15 2.81 11.56 8.69
CA GLU A 15 3.11 12.75 7.90
C GLU A 15 2.10 12.98 6.77
N VAL A 16 1.54 11.92 6.18
CA VAL A 16 0.42 12.04 5.23
C VAL A 16 -0.80 12.64 5.92
N ILE A 17 -1.16 12.18 7.12
CA ILE A 17 -2.29 12.75 7.88
C ILE A 17 -2.03 14.23 8.19
N ARG A 18 -0.85 14.58 8.72
CA ARG A 18 -0.49 15.97 9.04
C ARG A 18 -0.58 16.86 7.79
N SER A 19 -0.09 16.36 6.66
CA SER A 19 -0.11 17.07 5.37
C SER A 19 -1.54 17.23 4.82
N LEU A 20 -2.38 16.21 4.96
CA LEU A 20 -3.80 16.28 4.57
C LEU A 20 -4.57 17.29 5.43
N MET A 21 -4.38 17.29 6.76
CA MET A 21 -5.02 18.28 7.64
C MET A 21 -4.61 19.71 7.26
N HIS A 22 -3.32 19.93 7.00
CA HIS A 22 -2.84 21.22 6.54
C HIS A 22 -3.47 21.63 5.20
N ALA A 23 -3.50 20.71 4.21
CA ALA A 23 -4.11 20.98 2.91
C ALA A 23 -5.61 21.28 3.03
N PHE A 24 -6.36 20.55 3.85
CA PHE A 24 -7.79 20.77 4.04
C PHE A 24 -8.06 22.14 4.68
N ASN A 25 -7.26 22.51 5.69
CA ASN A 25 -7.39 23.80 6.36
C ASN A 25 -7.09 24.97 5.42
N ILE A 26 -6.01 24.91 4.64
CA ILE A 26 -5.65 25.97 3.69
C ILE A 26 -6.70 26.09 2.57
N ALA A 27 -7.19 24.95 2.07
CA ALA A 27 -8.20 24.94 1.01
C ALA A 27 -9.64 25.14 1.52
N SER A 28 -9.84 25.42 2.82
CA SER A 28 -11.16 25.58 3.45
C SER A 28 -12.12 24.41 3.18
N ILE A 29 -11.59 23.18 3.13
CA ILE A 29 -12.40 21.97 2.96
C ILE A 29 -13.14 21.70 4.27
N SER A 30 -14.46 21.62 4.21
CA SER A 30 -15.28 21.32 5.38
C SER A 30 -15.25 19.82 5.73
N SER A 31 -15.39 19.51 7.02
CA SER A 31 -15.58 18.14 7.52
C SER A 31 -16.90 17.46 7.08
N ASN A 32 -17.82 18.22 6.46
CA ASN A 32 -18.98 17.66 5.76
C ASN A 32 -18.64 17.20 4.33
N GLN A 33 -17.56 17.72 3.75
CA GLN A 33 -17.10 17.36 2.41
C GLN A 33 -16.16 16.17 2.43
N VAL A 34 -15.28 16.06 3.43
CA VAL A 34 -14.26 15.01 3.52
C VAL A 34 -14.23 14.36 4.91
N LYS A 35 -14.04 13.04 4.93
CA LYS A 35 -13.65 12.27 6.11
C LYS A 35 -12.45 11.37 5.82
N LEU A 36 -11.75 10.97 6.88
CA LEU A 36 -10.67 10.00 6.80
C LEU A 36 -11.12 8.61 7.23
N LEU A 37 -10.58 7.59 6.55
CA LEU A 37 -10.61 6.20 7.00
C LEU A 37 -9.17 5.79 7.26
N ILE A 38 -8.82 5.56 8.52
CA ILE A 38 -7.45 5.25 8.92
C ILE A 38 -7.36 3.84 9.49
N VAL A 39 -6.28 3.14 9.15
CA VAL A 39 -6.03 1.78 9.63
C VAL A 39 -4.56 1.55 9.91
N ASP A 40 -4.29 0.97 11.06
CA ASP A 40 -3.01 0.38 11.44
C ASP A 40 -3.28 -0.73 12.46
N ARG A 41 -2.42 -1.74 12.54
CA ARG A 41 -2.60 -2.83 13.51
C ARG A 41 -1.78 -2.65 14.78
N ASP A 42 -0.76 -1.78 14.73
CA ASP A 42 0.26 -1.67 15.76
C ASP A 42 -0.17 -0.70 16.86
N THR A 43 0.41 -0.92 18.04
CA THR A 43 0.44 0.03 19.14
C THR A 43 1.69 0.91 19.06
N ILE A 44 1.69 1.99 19.81
CA ILE A 44 2.79 2.95 19.89
C ILE A 44 3.85 2.42 20.87
N SER A 45 5.10 2.39 20.44
CA SER A 45 6.27 2.07 21.27
C SER A 45 7.18 3.28 21.46
N GLU A 46 8.05 3.26 22.46
CA GLU A 46 9.04 4.33 22.69
C GLU A 46 9.93 4.59 21.47
N THR A 47 10.27 3.54 20.71
CA THR A 47 11.04 3.64 19.46
C THR A 47 10.34 4.42 18.35
N ASN A 48 9.04 4.69 18.48
CA ASN A 48 8.27 5.51 17.57
C ASN A 48 8.38 7.01 17.88
N LEU A 49 8.70 7.37 19.12
CA LEU A 49 8.82 8.75 19.57
C LEU A 49 9.97 9.46 18.85
N GLY A 50 9.78 10.74 18.54
CA GLY A 50 10.74 11.54 17.76
C GLY A 50 10.87 11.16 16.27
N LYS A 51 10.28 10.03 15.83
CA LYS A 51 10.26 9.58 14.43
C LYS A 51 8.87 9.65 13.79
N GLN A 52 7.81 9.69 14.59
CA GLN A 52 6.41 9.69 14.14
C GLN A 52 5.68 10.86 14.79
N ALA A 53 5.34 11.88 13.99
CA ALA A 53 4.90 13.19 14.49
C ALA A 53 3.59 13.20 15.31
N LEU A 54 2.77 12.16 15.20
CA LEU A 54 1.46 12.12 15.88
C LEU A 54 1.56 11.61 17.33
N TYR A 55 2.70 11.05 17.73
CA TYR A 55 2.82 10.28 18.97
C TYR A 55 3.74 10.96 19.97
N ASN A 56 3.34 10.91 21.25
CA ASN A 56 4.08 11.44 22.38
C ASN A 56 4.22 10.37 23.47
N GLU A 57 5.01 10.65 24.51
CA GLU A 57 5.26 9.73 25.62
C GLU A 57 3.96 9.23 26.27
N GLY A 58 2.96 10.12 26.42
CA GLY A 58 1.66 9.76 26.99
C GLY A 58 0.81 8.83 26.12
N SER A 59 1.18 8.63 24.85
CA SER A 59 0.47 7.76 23.90
C SER A 59 1.04 6.34 23.85
N VAL A 60 2.14 6.06 24.55
CA VAL A 60 2.81 4.75 24.51
C VAL A 60 1.87 3.66 25.03
N GLY A 61 1.78 2.55 24.29
CA GLY A 61 0.87 1.43 24.57
C GLY A 61 -0.51 1.57 23.91
N GLU A 62 -0.92 2.77 23.47
CA GLU A 62 -2.17 2.94 22.74
C GLU A 62 -2.06 2.47 21.27
N PHE A 63 -3.20 2.16 20.66
CA PHE A 63 -3.26 1.90 19.22
C PHE A 63 -2.95 3.17 18.42
N LYS A 64 -2.07 3.04 17.43
CA LYS A 64 -1.71 4.12 16.49
C LYS A 64 -2.94 4.76 15.83
N SER A 65 -3.92 3.92 15.48
CA SER A 65 -5.19 4.34 14.88
C SER A 65 -6.05 5.18 15.82
N SER A 66 -6.06 4.88 17.13
CA SER A 66 -6.81 5.62 18.15
C SER A 66 -6.24 7.03 18.32
N VAL A 67 -4.93 7.13 18.50
CA VAL A 67 -4.25 8.42 18.71
C VAL A 67 -4.31 9.28 17.44
N ALA A 68 -4.12 8.68 16.26
CA ALA A 68 -4.28 9.38 15.00
C ALA A 68 -5.71 9.89 14.78
N ARG A 69 -6.73 9.14 15.21
CA ARG A 69 -8.12 9.59 15.18
C ARG A 69 -8.33 10.83 16.03
N ALA A 70 -7.88 10.79 17.29
CA ALA A 70 -7.99 11.91 18.21
C ALA A 70 -7.31 13.17 17.65
N PHE A 71 -6.14 13.01 17.02
CA PHE A 71 -5.46 14.11 16.32
C PHE A 71 -6.31 14.71 15.19
N ILE A 72 -6.92 13.87 14.33
CA ILE A 72 -7.76 14.33 13.21
C ILE A 72 -9.04 15.02 13.71
N GLU A 73 -9.70 14.42 14.71
CA GLU A 73 -10.94 14.96 15.28
C GLU A 73 -10.68 16.27 16.05
N GLY A 74 -9.52 16.41 16.70
CA GLY A 74 -9.08 17.65 17.32
C GLY A 74 -8.87 18.80 16.33
N GLN A 75 -8.68 18.50 15.03
CA GLN A 75 -8.62 19.48 13.94
C GLN A 75 -10.00 19.76 13.31
N GLY A 76 -11.07 19.17 13.84
CA GLY A 76 -12.45 19.38 13.38
C GLY A 76 -12.91 18.48 12.22
N TYR A 77 -12.13 17.45 11.86
CA TYR A 77 -12.48 16.49 10.80
C TYR A 77 -12.98 15.16 11.36
N ARG A 78 -13.76 14.41 10.55
CA ARG A 78 -14.26 13.08 10.94
C ARG A 78 -13.26 12.01 10.54
N ALA A 79 -13.01 11.04 11.43
CA ALA A 79 -12.17 9.89 11.15
C ALA A 79 -12.83 8.57 11.60
N GLU A 80 -12.88 7.60 10.68
CA GLU A 80 -13.13 6.19 11.01
C GLU A 80 -11.78 5.51 11.23
N ALA A 81 -11.54 4.98 12.44
CA ALA A 81 -10.26 4.37 12.79
C ALA A 81 -10.40 2.89 13.11
N TYR A 82 -9.47 2.09 12.60
CA TYR A 82 -9.46 0.65 12.77
C TYR A 82 -8.09 0.14 13.22
N SER A 83 -8.08 -0.62 14.31
CA SER A 83 -6.90 -1.31 14.85
C SER A 83 -6.80 -2.73 14.29
N THR A 84 -6.54 -2.89 12.99
CA THR A 84 -6.53 -4.21 12.35
C THR A 84 -5.57 -4.28 11.18
N ASP A 85 -5.25 -5.50 10.75
CA ASP A 85 -4.47 -5.72 9.54
C ASP A 85 -5.29 -5.33 8.30
N ALA A 86 -4.83 -4.28 7.62
CA ALA A 86 -5.44 -3.75 6.42
C ALA A 86 -5.43 -4.73 5.23
N ALA A 87 -4.56 -5.73 5.25
CA ALA A 87 -4.47 -6.75 4.20
C ALA A 87 -5.50 -7.88 4.36
N ARG A 88 -6.33 -7.86 5.42
CA ARG A 88 -7.42 -8.82 5.60
C ARG A 88 -8.48 -8.61 4.50
N PRO A 89 -8.98 -9.67 3.84
CA PRO A 89 -9.94 -9.54 2.74
C PRO A 89 -11.14 -8.65 3.05
N ALA A 90 -11.79 -8.86 4.19
CA ALA A 90 -12.93 -8.05 4.62
C ALA A 90 -12.59 -6.56 4.79
N PHE A 91 -11.37 -6.25 5.23
CA PHE A 91 -10.93 -4.86 5.40
C PHE A 91 -10.55 -4.22 4.06
N VAL A 92 -9.97 -4.98 3.14
CA VAL A 92 -9.71 -4.52 1.78
C VAL A 92 -11.01 -4.13 1.07
N THR A 93 -12.10 -4.89 1.26
CA THR A 93 -13.43 -4.50 0.77
C THR A 93 -13.91 -3.18 1.37
N LYS A 94 -13.67 -2.95 2.66
CA LYS A 94 -13.96 -1.65 3.30
C LYS A 94 -13.07 -0.53 2.73
N LEU A 95 -11.79 -0.76 2.48
CA LEU A 95 -10.90 0.21 1.83
C LEU A 95 -11.38 0.57 0.42
N ALA A 96 -11.95 -0.39 -0.32
CA ALA A 96 -12.55 -0.15 -1.62
C ALA A 96 -13.77 0.80 -1.58
N THR A 97 -14.37 1.06 -0.41
CA THR A 97 -15.41 2.10 -0.27
C THR A 97 -14.84 3.52 -0.31
N ALA A 98 -13.54 3.69 -0.08
CA ALA A 98 -12.90 4.99 -0.17
C ALA A 98 -12.84 5.47 -1.63
N ALA A 99 -12.75 6.79 -1.81
CA ALA A 99 -12.54 7.38 -3.13
C ALA A 99 -11.09 7.12 -3.62
N MET A 100 -10.15 7.08 -2.69
CA MET A 100 -8.74 6.79 -2.94
C MET A 100 -8.04 6.35 -1.65
N THR A 101 -6.83 5.83 -1.80
CA THR A 101 -6.03 5.34 -0.68
C THR A 101 -4.59 5.85 -0.74
N PHE A 102 -4.12 6.49 0.33
CA PHE A 102 -2.70 6.61 0.62
C PHE A 102 -2.24 5.34 1.34
N LEU A 103 -1.32 4.62 0.72
CA LEU A 103 -0.79 3.36 1.25
C LEU A 103 0.64 3.59 1.77
N CYS A 104 0.79 3.56 3.08
CA CYS A 104 2.01 3.88 3.82
C CYS A 104 2.52 2.68 4.63
N VAL A 105 2.31 1.45 4.13
CA VAL A 105 2.74 0.22 4.80
C VAL A 105 4.25 0.01 4.65
N ASP A 106 4.86 -0.68 5.60
CA ASP A 106 6.30 -0.95 5.60
C ASP A 106 6.68 -2.22 4.81
N ASN A 107 5.75 -3.16 4.65
CA ASN A 107 6.04 -4.47 4.08
C ASN A 107 5.44 -4.66 2.68
N VAL A 108 6.19 -5.38 1.83
CA VAL A 108 5.84 -5.65 0.43
C VAL A 108 4.65 -6.61 0.32
N GLU A 109 4.45 -7.49 1.30
CA GLU A 109 3.35 -8.47 1.27
C GLU A 109 1.98 -7.80 1.45
N ALA A 110 1.87 -6.82 2.34
CA ALA A 110 0.66 -5.99 2.47
C ALA A 110 0.37 -5.24 1.17
N ARG A 111 1.40 -4.65 0.52
CA ARG A 111 1.25 -4.02 -0.79
C ARG A 111 0.73 -5.01 -1.84
N ARG A 112 1.30 -6.22 -1.88
CA ARG A 112 0.91 -7.31 -2.80
C ARG A 112 -0.56 -7.73 -2.62
N LYS A 113 -1.10 -7.66 -1.41
CA LYS A 113 -2.51 -7.99 -1.13
C LYS A 113 -3.45 -6.82 -1.40
N ILE A 114 -3.10 -5.61 -0.96
CA ILE A 114 -3.99 -4.45 -0.98
C ILE A 114 -4.08 -3.82 -2.37
N ILE A 115 -2.95 -3.59 -3.04
CA ILE A 115 -2.93 -2.82 -4.30
C ILE A 115 -3.75 -3.53 -5.40
N PRO A 116 -3.54 -4.83 -5.69
CA PRO A 116 -4.29 -5.49 -6.76
C PRO A 116 -5.81 -5.49 -6.50
N ALA A 117 -6.22 -5.69 -5.25
CA ALA A 117 -7.64 -5.70 -4.88
C ALA A 117 -8.29 -4.31 -5.00
N LEU A 118 -7.58 -3.24 -4.63
CA LEU A 118 -8.07 -1.88 -4.83
C LEU A 118 -8.12 -1.49 -6.32
N LEU A 119 -7.15 -1.96 -7.12
CA LEU A 119 -7.17 -1.78 -8.57
C LEU A 119 -8.35 -2.49 -9.24
N LEU A 120 -8.68 -3.71 -8.80
CA LEU A 120 -9.88 -4.43 -9.25
C LEU A 120 -11.16 -3.65 -8.95
N ALA A 121 -11.21 -2.94 -7.82
CA ALA A 121 -12.30 -2.04 -7.46
C ALA A 121 -12.19 -0.64 -8.12
N GLN A 122 -11.33 -0.48 -9.14
CA GLN A 122 -11.06 0.77 -9.86
C GLN A 122 -10.66 1.93 -8.94
N LYS A 123 -9.96 1.65 -7.84
CA LYS A 123 -9.50 2.67 -6.90
C LYS A 123 -8.08 3.11 -7.20
N THR A 124 -7.86 4.41 -7.05
CA THR A 124 -6.53 4.99 -7.12
C THR A 124 -5.81 4.80 -5.78
N VAL A 125 -4.59 4.28 -5.85
CA VAL A 125 -3.69 4.15 -4.71
C VAL A 125 -2.48 5.03 -4.93
N ILE A 126 -2.15 5.84 -3.93
CA ILE A 126 -0.88 6.55 -3.80
C ILE A 126 -0.04 5.77 -2.78
N ASP A 127 0.86 4.92 -3.26
CA ASP A 127 1.82 4.20 -2.41
C ASP A 127 2.95 5.17 -2.03
N VAL A 128 3.10 5.40 -0.73
CA VAL A 128 4.06 6.32 -0.13
C VAL A 128 5.05 5.47 0.68
N GLY A 129 6.24 5.26 0.12
CA GLY A 129 7.31 4.50 0.75
C GLY A 129 8.48 5.39 1.14
N SER A 130 9.12 5.09 2.25
CA SER A 130 10.35 5.77 2.68
C SER A 130 11.29 4.79 3.34
N GLU A 131 12.57 4.88 3.01
CA GLU A 131 13.60 4.00 3.53
C GLU A 131 14.95 4.73 3.60
N GLY A 132 15.54 4.80 4.79
CA GLY A 132 16.76 5.57 5.01
C GLY A 132 16.61 7.02 4.56
N LEU A 133 17.53 7.49 3.72
CA LEU A 133 17.52 8.84 3.13
C LEU A 133 16.82 8.91 1.77
N ALA A 134 15.99 7.92 1.45
CA ALA A 134 15.24 7.87 0.21
C ALA A 134 13.74 7.63 0.44
N GLY A 135 12.95 7.97 -0.56
CA GLY A 135 11.54 7.63 -0.60
C GLY A 135 11.03 7.51 -2.02
N SER A 136 9.85 6.93 -2.13
CA SER A 136 9.18 6.73 -3.40
C SER A 136 7.70 7.00 -3.26
N ILE A 137 7.13 7.65 -4.27
CA ILE A 137 5.70 7.80 -4.42
C ILE A 137 5.31 7.09 -5.71
N ARG A 138 4.35 6.17 -5.63
CA ARG A 138 3.85 5.43 -6.79
C ARG A 138 2.35 5.59 -6.92
N LEU A 139 1.89 5.87 -8.13
CA LEU A 139 0.48 5.89 -8.46
C LEU A 139 0.08 4.55 -9.07
N TYR A 140 -0.96 3.95 -8.52
CA TYR A 140 -1.61 2.78 -9.07
C TYR A 140 -3.06 3.12 -9.40
N SER A 141 -3.44 2.91 -10.65
CA SER A 141 -4.82 2.96 -11.16
C SER A 141 -4.88 2.17 -12.47
N SER A 142 -6.04 2.13 -13.14
CA SER A 142 -6.22 1.42 -14.41
C SER A 142 -5.24 1.86 -15.51
N GLN A 143 -4.87 3.14 -15.55
CA GLN A 143 -3.93 3.70 -16.55
C GLN A 143 -2.46 3.38 -16.25
N TYR A 144 -2.10 2.99 -15.02
CA TYR A 144 -0.70 2.78 -14.61
C TYR A 144 -0.32 1.30 -14.53
N PRO A 145 0.97 0.95 -14.58
CA PRO A 145 1.42 -0.41 -14.38
C PRO A 145 0.95 -0.96 -13.03
N CYS A 146 0.49 -2.21 -13.01
CA CYS A 146 0.04 -2.85 -11.76
C CYS A 146 1.22 -3.09 -10.80
N PHE A 147 0.91 -3.48 -9.56
CA PHE A 147 1.92 -3.83 -8.56
C PHE A 147 2.96 -4.84 -9.08
N TYR A 148 2.57 -5.88 -9.81
CA TYR A 148 3.52 -6.88 -10.29
C TYR A 148 4.41 -6.38 -11.43
N CYS A 149 3.94 -5.42 -12.25
CA CYS A 149 4.81 -4.78 -13.25
C CYS A 149 5.98 -4.04 -12.60
N THR A 150 5.80 -3.59 -11.35
CA THR A 150 6.78 -2.80 -10.60
C THR A 150 7.32 -3.55 -9.38
N SER A 151 6.95 -4.82 -9.18
CA SER A 151 7.30 -5.56 -7.96
C SER A 151 8.78 -5.86 -7.86
N TRP A 152 9.45 -5.97 -9.01
CA TRP A 152 10.90 -6.14 -9.10
C TRP A 152 11.68 -4.93 -8.57
N MET A 153 11.05 -3.77 -8.47
CA MET A 153 11.65 -2.54 -7.93
C MET A 153 11.63 -2.50 -6.40
N TYR A 154 10.84 -3.36 -5.73
CA TYR A 154 10.97 -3.51 -4.29
C TYR A 154 12.18 -4.42 -4.01
N PRO A 155 13.03 -4.08 -3.04
CA PRO A 155 14.17 -4.92 -2.70
C PRO A 155 13.65 -6.31 -2.30
N LYS A 156 14.18 -7.36 -2.95
CA LYS A 156 13.75 -8.76 -2.74
C LYS A 156 14.03 -9.26 -1.32
N ARG A 157 14.82 -8.51 -0.55
CA ARG A 157 15.16 -8.78 0.86
C ARG A 157 15.42 -7.46 1.56
N LYS A 158 14.58 -7.09 2.53
CA LYS A 158 14.93 -6.23 3.66
C LYS A 158 14.14 -6.71 4.87
N ARG A 159 14.84 -7.23 5.88
CA ARG A 159 14.25 -7.46 7.20
C ARG A 159 14.33 -6.14 7.96
N PRO A 160 13.24 -5.63 8.54
CA PRO A 160 13.35 -4.51 9.46
C PRO A 160 14.09 -4.95 10.73
N LEU A 161 14.91 -4.08 11.32
CA LEU A 161 15.64 -4.32 12.58
C LEU A 161 14.75 -4.87 13.70
N CYS A 162 13.49 -4.46 13.75
CA CYS A 162 12.52 -4.91 14.75
C CYS A 162 12.12 -6.39 14.62
N SER A 163 12.57 -7.11 13.58
CA SER A 163 12.25 -8.53 13.34
C SER A 163 13.29 -9.52 13.88
N VAL A 164 14.29 -9.06 14.63
CA VAL A 164 15.40 -9.93 15.03
C VAL A 164 15.36 -10.28 16.53
N PRO A 165 14.48 -11.22 16.91
CA PRO A 165 14.85 -12.24 17.89
C PRO A 165 14.75 -13.63 17.24
N GLY A 166 15.86 -14.38 17.25
CA GLY A 166 15.91 -15.73 16.72
C GLY A 166 17.33 -16.26 16.51
N ILE A 167 17.42 -17.51 16.05
CA ILE A 167 18.69 -18.19 15.76
C ILE A 167 19.27 -17.62 14.45
N PRO A 168 20.50 -17.07 14.43
CA PRO A 168 21.13 -16.57 13.22
C PRO A 168 21.37 -17.71 12.22
N ARG A 169 21.16 -17.44 10.94
CA ARG A 169 21.37 -18.40 9.84
C ARG A 169 22.32 -17.89 8.77
N THR A 170 22.62 -16.60 8.78
CA THR A 170 23.43 -15.90 7.78
C THR A 170 24.37 -14.91 8.45
N ALA A 171 25.40 -14.46 7.73
CA ALA A 171 26.33 -13.44 8.21
C ALA A 171 25.60 -12.14 8.56
N GLU A 172 24.63 -11.76 7.73
CA GLU A 172 23.76 -10.61 7.96
C GLU A 172 22.94 -10.75 9.26
N ASP A 173 22.38 -11.94 9.54
CA ASP A 173 21.67 -12.18 10.82
C ASP A 173 22.61 -12.01 12.02
N CYS A 174 23.84 -12.53 11.94
CA CYS A 174 24.84 -12.36 13.00
C CYS A 174 25.17 -10.88 13.23
N ILE A 175 25.34 -10.10 12.16
CA ILE A 175 25.65 -8.67 12.23
C ILE A 175 24.50 -7.89 12.86
N LEU A 176 23.26 -8.14 12.43
CA LEU A 176 22.09 -7.40 12.94
C LEU A 176 21.76 -7.76 14.40
N ILE A 177 21.91 -9.04 14.80
CA ILE A 177 21.78 -9.45 16.21
C ILE A 177 22.86 -8.79 17.06
N ALA A 178 24.11 -8.80 16.60
CA ALA A 178 25.22 -8.16 17.29
C ALA A 178 24.98 -6.65 17.46
N ALA A 179 24.59 -5.97 16.39
CA ALA A 179 24.28 -4.54 16.41
C ALA A 179 23.13 -4.19 17.37
N TYR A 180 22.07 -5.02 17.38
CA TYR A 180 20.95 -4.86 18.28
C TYR A 180 21.35 -5.06 19.75
N ALA A 181 22.05 -6.14 20.07
CA ALA A 181 22.51 -6.43 21.43
C ALA A 181 23.42 -5.33 21.99
N LEU A 182 24.35 -4.83 21.17
CA LEU A 182 25.25 -3.73 21.55
C LEU A 182 24.51 -2.40 21.76
N SER A 183 23.39 -2.20 21.05
CA SER A 183 22.54 -1.01 21.23
C SER A 183 21.70 -1.04 22.52
N GLU A 184 21.29 -2.22 23.00
CA GLU A 184 20.59 -2.36 24.29
C GLU A 184 21.53 -2.29 25.50
N SER A 185 22.79 -2.72 25.35
CA SER A 185 23.76 -2.76 26.44
C SER A 185 24.37 -1.40 26.81
N ASN A 186 23.90 -0.27 26.24
CA ASN A 186 24.46 1.07 26.46
C ASN A 186 25.99 1.13 26.24
N ALA A 187 26.53 0.39 25.28
CA ALA A 187 27.94 0.44 24.91
C ALA A 187 28.27 1.66 24.00
N ASN A 188 27.61 2.80 24.24
CA ASN A 188 28.05 4.11 23.77
C ASN A 188 28.78 4.80 24.94
N ASP A 189 29.75 4.13 25.55
CA ASP A 189 30.69 4.81 26.43
C ASP A 189 31.61 5.65 25.55
N PRO A 190 31.60 7.00 25.66
CA PRO A 190 32.48 7.86 24.88
C PRO A 190 33.97 7.61 25.15
N GLN A 191 34.32 6.74 26.12
CA GLN A 191 35.68 6.36 26.49
C GLN A 191 36.18 5.03 25.89
N SER A 192 35.38 4.26 25.16
CA SER A 192 35.89 3.04 24.52
C SER A 192 36.73 3.38 23.27
N GLU A 193 38.00 2.97 23.24
CA GLU A 193 38.90 3.15 22.07
C GLU A 193 38.47 2.33 20.83
N GLU A 194 37.52 1.41 20.98
CA GLU A 194 37.03 0.53 19.90
C GLU A 194 35.87 1.16 19.12
N SER A 195 35.95 1.16 17.79
CA SER A 195 34.86 1.62 16.90
C SER A 195 33.63 0.72 17.03
N TYR A 196 32.43 1.31 16.99
CA TYR A 196 31.15 0.57 17.00
C TYR A 196 31.12 -0.54 15.93
N GLU A 197 31.66 -0.29 14.72
CA GLU A 197 31.72 -1.31 13.67
C GLU A 197 32.65 -2.47 14.02
N ALA A 198 33.73 -2.23 14.77
CA ALA A 198 34.65 -3.28 15.24
C ALA A 198 34.01 -4.12 16.35
N ALA A 199 33.29 -3.49 17.28
CA ALA A 199 32.53 -4.19 18.30
C ALA A 199 31.43 -5.08 17.69
N VAL A 200 30.70 -4.56 16.68
CA VAL A 200 29.70 -5.34 15.92
C VAL A 200 30.35 -6.50 15.18
N LEU A 201 31.50 -6.27 14.53
CA LEU A 201 32.25 -7.31 13.81
C LEU A 201 32.67 -8.47 14.72
N SER A 202 33.23 -8.14 15.89
CA SER A 202 33.68 -9.11 16.88
C SER A 202 32.51 -9.98 17.34
N ARG A 203 31.42 -9.34 17.76
CA ARG A 203 30.23 -10.03 18.27
C ARG A 203 29.49 -10.83 17.18
N ALA A 204 29.49 -10.37 15.94
CA ALA A 204 28.88 -11.08 14.82
C ALA A 204 29.64 -12.36 14.47
N ASN A 205 30.98 -12.34 14.50
CA ASN A 205 31.79 -13.53 14.28
C ASN A 205 31.61 -14.56 15.41
N GLU A 206 31.54 -14.11 16.67
CA GLU A 206 31.24 -14.98 17.82
C GLU A 206 29.89 -15.70 17.65
N LEU A 207 28.85 -14.99 17.19
CA LEU A 207 27.55 -15.61 16.90
C LEU A 207 27.64 -16.64 15.75
N GLY A 208 28.47 -16.38 14.74
CA GLY A 208 28.74 -17.32 13.65
C GLY A 208 29.37 -18.64 14.15
N GLU A 209 30.28 -18.54 15.12
CA GLU A 209 30.92 -19.69 15.77
C GLU A 209 29.95 -20.46 16.68
N ILE A 210 29.24 -19.76 17.58
CA ILE A 210 28.27 -20.37 18.50
C ILE A 210 27.23 -21.19 17.74
N HIS A 211 26.78 -20.71 16.58
CA HIS A 211 25.77 -21.37 15.77
C HIS A 211 26.34 -22.28 14.67
N ASN A 212 27.65 -22.53 14.66
CA ASN A 212 28.35 -23.41 13.72
C ASN A 212 28.03 -23.11 12.24
N LEU A 213 27.96 -21.82 11.88
CA LEU A 213 27.55 -21.41 10.55
C LEU A 213 28.69 -21.46 9.51
N GLY A 214 29.94 -21.61 9.95
CA GLY A 214 31.11 -21.65 9.05
C GLY A 214 31.33 -20.34 8.29
N LEU A 215 30.93 -19.22 8.86
CA LEU A 215 30.97 -17.89 8.24
C LEU A 215 32.18 -17.11 8.73
N GLN A 216 32.83 -16.37 7.84
CA GLN A 216 33.80 -15.33 8.20
C GLN A 216 33.22 -13.98 7.78
N ILE A 217 32.94 -13.14 8.77
CA ILE A 217 32.36 -11.81 8.56
C ILE A 217 33.51 -10.82 8.51
N ALA A 218 33.62 -10.06 7.42
CA ALA A 218 34.63 -9.03 7.23
C ALA A 218 34.12 -7.64 7.66
N PRO A 219 35.02 -6.68 7.96
CA PRO A 219 34.61 -5.31 8.31
C PRO A 219 33.67 -4.68 7.26
N GLY A 220 33.92 -4.92 5.97
CA GLY A 220 33.08 -4.41 4.89
C GLY A 220 31.66 -5.00 4.88
N ASP A 221 31.47 -6.21 5.39
CA ASP A 221 30.13 -6.81 5.53
C ASP A 221 29.33 -6.13 6.64
N VAL A 222 30.02 -5.74 7.73
CA VAL A 222 29.42 -4.97 8.83
C VAL A 222 29.02 -3.59 8.35
N THR A 223 29.94 -2.86 7.70
CA THR A 223 29.64 -1.54 7.13
C THR A 223 28.45 -1.63 6.16
N ASN A 224 28.42 -2.61 5.26
CA ASN A 224 27.32 -2.81 4.32
C ASN A 224 26.00 -3.16 5.02
N ALA A 225 26.01 -4.06 5.99
CA ALA A 225 24.80 -4.49 6.70
C ALA A 225 24.24 -3.38 7.59
N LEU A 226 25.09 -2.61 8.27
CA LEU A 226 24.67 -1.46 9.09
C LEU A 226 24.17 -0.30 8.21
N GLN A 227 24.84 -0.01 7.09
CA GLN A 227 24.41 1.03 6.15
C GLN A 227 23.13 0.66 5.38
N GLN A 228 22.84 -0.63 5.20
CA GLN A 228 21.55 -1.09 4.68
C GLN A 228 20.40 -0.86 5.68
N VAL A 229 20.70 -0.41 6.88
CA VAL A 229 19.79 -0.27 8.01
C VAL A 229 19.86 1.15 8.56
N VAL A 230 19.66 2.13 7.68
CA VAL A 230 19.40 3.51 8.13
C VAL A 230 17.93 3.61 8.49
N SER A 231 17.62 3.81 9.77
CA SER A 231 16.24 4.14 10.16
C SER A 231 15.82 5.41 9.45
N THR A 232 14.70 5.39 8.74
CA THR A 232 14.22 6.55 7.98
C THR A 232 14.08 7.76 8.91
N PRO A 233 14.85 8.84 8.69
CA PRO A 233 14.70 10.05 9.48
C PRO A 233 13.33 10.66 9.28
N PHE A 234 12.82 11.29 10.33
CA PHE A 234 11.50 11.94 10.32
C PHE A 234 11.31 12.89 9.13
N HIS A 235 12.34 13.69 8.80
CA HIS A 235 12.28 14.65 7.70
C HIS A 235 12.09 14.01 6.32
N ILE A 236 12.56 12.77 6.10
CA ILE A 236 12.34 12.03 4.85
C ILE A 236 10.88 11.61 4.74
N SER A 237 10.32 11.08 5.83
CA SER A 237 8.89 10.75 5.88
C SER A 237 8.03 11.97 5.59
N GLY A 238 8.37 13.11 6.21
CA GLY A 238 7.69 14.39 6.00
C GLY A 238 7.78 14.90 4.56
N LEU A 239 8.97 14.86 3.96
CA LEU A 239 9.21 15.29 2.59
C LEU A 239 8.39 14.45 1.59
N VAL A 240 8.46 13.13 1.69
CA VAL A 240 7.78 12.21 0.76
C VAL A 240 6.27 12.31 0.92
N ALA A 241 5.76 12.35 2.15
CA ALA A 241 4.34 12.51 2.42
C ALA A 241 3.78 13.85 1.92
N SER A 242 4.49 14.96 2.20
CA SER A 242 4.08 16.30 1.74
C SER A 242 4.03 16.38 0.22
N TYR A 243 5.00 15.78 -0.47
CA TYR A 243 5.02 15.71 -1.92
C TYR A 243 3.89 14.84 -2.48
N ALA A 244 3.60 13.70 -1.85
CA ALA A 244 2.47 12.83 -2.22
C ALA A 244 1.12 13.55 -2.08
N VAL A 245 0.90 14.28 -0.99
CA VAL A 245 -0.30 15.09 -0.78
C VAL A 245 -0.37 16.25 -1.77
N SER A 246 0.76 16.88 -2.11
CA SER A 246 0.81 17.93 -3.13
C SER A 246 0.44 17.40 -4.53
N LEU A 247 0.89 16.20 -4.91
CA LEU A 247 0.46 15.52 -6.13
C LEU A 247 -1.06 15.30 -6.12
N TRP A 248 -1.59 14.81 -5.00
CA TRP A 248 -3.03 14.66 -4.83
C TRP A 248 -3.79 16.00 -4.97
N CYS A 249 -3.37 17.06 -4.28
CA CYS A 249 -4.00 18.38 -4.40
C CYS A 249 -3.98 18.88 -5.86
N LYS A 250 -2.84 18.78 -6.53
CA LYS A 250 -2.67 19.25 -7.91
C LYS A 250 -3.61 18.56 -8.89
N TYR A 251 -3.72 17.24 -8.83
CA TYR A 251 -4.41 16.45 -9.86
C TYR A 251 -5.84 16.07 -9.47
N PHE A 252 -6.09 15.81 -8.20
CA PHE A 252 -7.39 15.36 -7.72
C PHE A 252 -8.26 16.53 -7.26
N MET A 253 -7.78 17.43 -6.39
CA MET A 253 -8.61 18.56 -5.93
C MET A 253 -8.95 19.53 -7.06
N GLY A 254 -8.00 19.80 -7.96
CA GLY A 254 -8.27 20.62 -9.15
C GLY A 254 -9.35 20.03 -10.08
N SER A 255 -9.63 18.72 -9.98
CA SER A 255 -10.70 18.06 -10.73
C SER A 255 -12.06 18.10 -10.00
N LEU A 256 -12.07 18.20 -8.67
CA LEU A 256 -13.30 18.40 -7.89
C LEU A 256 -13.89 19.79 -8.15
N ASP A 257 -13.05 20.81 -8.28
CA ASP A 257 -13.50 22.19 -8.50
C ASP A 257 -14.23 22.32 -9.85
N ARG A 258 -13.74 21.63 -10.89
CA ARG A 258 -14.37 21.57 -12.23
C ARG A 258 -15.69 20.80 -12.29
N ARG A 259 -16.07 20.06 -11.25
CA ARG A 259 -17.41 19.41 -11.18
C ARG A 259 -18.52 20.41 -10.88
N THR A 260 -18.19 21.58 -10.34
CA THR A 260 -19.19 22.64 -10.09
C THR A 260 -19.65 23.33 -11.38
N SER A 261 -18.93 23.15 -12.51
CA SER A 261 -19.25 23.77 -13.81
C SER A 261 -19.93 22.84 -14.82
N GLY A 262 -20.58 21.76 -14.37
CA GLY A 262 -21.52 20.99 -15.18
C GLY A 262 -20.88 20.09 -16.25
N THR A 263 -20.55 18.86 -15.86
CA THR A 263 -20.74 17.61 -16.62
C THR A 263 -20.18 16.47 -15.75
N GLY A 264 -21.01 15.48 -15.46
CA GLY A 264 -20.72 14.41 -14.50
C GLY A 264 -19.62 13.46 -15.00
N GLY A 265 -18.48 13.46 -14.31
CA GLY A 265 -17.39 12.51 -14.47
C GLY A 265 -16.06 13.07 -13.97
N LEU A 266 -15.24 12.28 -13.28
CA LEU A 266 -13.82 12.61 -13.17
C LEU A 266 -13.25 12.51 -14.61
N PRO A 267 -12.57 13.54 -15.15
CA PRO A 267 -11.98 13.41 -16.48
C PRO A 267 -11.05 12.20 -16.51
N ARG A 268 -11.17 11.36 -17.54
CA ARG A 268 -10.37 10.12 -17.71
C ARG A 268 -8.85 10.34 -17.67
N ASN A 269 -8.38 11.59 -17.72
CA ASN A 269 -6.98 12.00 -17.76
C ASN A 269 -6.60 13.04 -16.67
N ALA A 270 -7.21 13.01 -15.48
CA ALA A 270 -6.87 13.98 -14.42
C ALA A 270 -5.46 13.75 -13.83
N TRP A 271 -4.99 12.50 -13.85
CA TRP A 271 -3.71 12.11 -13.28
C TRP A 271 -2.56 12.21 -14.31
N PRO A 272 -1.31 12.47 -13.87
CA PRO A 272 -0.16 12.68 -14.75
C PRO A 272 0.25 11.43 -15.54
N GLN A 273 1.12 11.57 -16.54
CA GLN A 273 1.72 10.40 -17.21
C GLN A 273 2.74 9.73 -16.29
N GLU A 274 3.52 10.52 -15.56
CA GLU A 274 4.44 10.02 -14.55
C GLU A 274 3.67 9.29 -13.45
N CYS A 275 4.20 8.16 -13.00
CA CYS A 275 3.54 7.31 -12.02
C CYS A 275 4.49 6.83 -10.91
N LEU A 276 5.76 7.23 -10.97
CA LEU A 276 6.76 6.98 -9.95
C LEU A 276 7.58 8.25 -9.73
N TRP A 277 7.71 8.65 -8.47
CA TRP A 277 8.66 9.67 -8.04
C TRP A 277 9.65 9.02 -7.09
N MET A 278 10.93 9.21 -7.35
CA MET A 278 12.01 8.87 -6.44
C MET A 278 12.55 10.14 -5.81
N ILE A 279 12.66 10.11 -4.48
CA ILE A 279 13.17 11.21 -3.67
C ILE A 279 14.40 10.67 -2.94
N SER A 280 15.49 11.41 -2.93
CA SER A 280 16.72 11.05 -2.23
C SER A 280 17.40 12.28 -1.66
N THR A 281 17.99 12.15 -0.48
CA THR A 281 18.80 13.19 0.16
C THR A 281 20.25 12.75 0.42
N TYR A 282 20.67 11.58 -0.07
CA TYR A 282 22.02 11.03 0.18
C TYR A 282 23.15 11.97 -0.26
N ASN A 283 22.98 12.70 -1.37
CA ASN A 283 23.97 13.64 -1.92
C ASN A 283 23.31 14.99 -2.26
N GLY A 284 22.55 15.52 -1.30
CA GLY A 284 21.64 16.65 -1.53
C GLY A 284 20.27 16.19 -2.04
N LEU A 285 19.34 17.14 -2.16
CA LEU A 285 17.95 16.84 -2.53
C LEU A 285 17.84 16.51 -4.03
N TYR A 286 17.46 15.28 -4.32
CA TYR A 286 17.15 14.79 -5.65
C TYR A 286 15.71 14.29 -5.71
N ILE A 287 14.94 14.79 -6.68
CA ILE A 287 13.60 14.31 -6.99
C ILE A 287 13.54 14.02 -8.48
N ARG A 288 13.18 12.79 -8.85
CA ARG A 288 12.98 12.40 -10.25
C ARG A 288 11.65 11.67 -10.43
N ALA A 289 10.91 12.11 -11.44
CA ALA A 289 9.69 11.47 -11.89
C ALA A 289 9.98 10.52 -13.06
N PHE A 290 9.23 9.43 -13.12
CA PHE A 290 9.33 8.40 -14.15
C PHE A 290 7.93 8.02 -14.64
N THR A 291 7.83 7.84 -15.95
CA THR A 291 6.71 7.15 -16.60
C THR A 291 7.09 5.69 -16.74
N LEU A 292 6.33 4.81 -16.11
CA LEU A 292 6.53 3.36 -16.22
C LEU A 292 5.50 2.78 -17.17
N GLU A 293 5.91 1.78 -17.94
CA GLU A 293 5.04 1.07 -18.86
C GLU A 293 4.57 -0.26 -18.28
N ARG A 294 3.37 -0.68 -18.68
CA ARG A 294 2.83 -1.99 -18.28
C ARG A 294 3.65 -3.07 -18.98
N GLN A 295 4.20 -4.01 -18.22
CA GLN A 295 4.94 -5.14 -18.79
C GLN A 295 4.01 -5.98 -19.67
N LYS A 296 4.46 -6.33 -20.88
CA LYS A 296 3.69 -7.12 -21.85
C LYS A 296 3.33 -8.50 -21.30
N ASP A 297 4.25 -9.13 -20.59
CA ASP A 297 4.09 -10.48 -20.01
C ASP A 297 3.81 -10.44 -18.50
N CYS A 298 3.20 -9.37 -18.00
CA CYS A 298 2.99 -9.23 -16.57
C CYS A 298 2.11 -10.36 -16.03
N SER A 299 2.61 -11.15 -15.07
CA SER A 299 1.81 -12.19 -14.40
C SER A 299 0.56 -11.66 -13.71
N CYS A 300 0.51 -10.35 -13.43
CA CYS A 300 -0.71 -9.74 -12.94
C CYS A 300 -1.83 -9.76 -13.92
N THR A 301 -1.59 -10.14 -15.19
CA THR A 301 -2.52 -10.06 -16.32
C THR A 301 -3.94 -10.19 -15.82
N PHE A 302 -4.45 -9.04 -15.39
CA PHE A 302 -5.77 -8.53 -15.60
C PHE A 302 -5.87 -8.26 -17.10
N SER A 303 -5.38 -9.20 -17.93
CA SER A 303 -6.21 -9.70 -18.99
C SER A 303 -7.55 -10.02 -18.32
N LEU A 304 -8.38 -8.98 -18.14
CA LEU A 304 -9.70 -9.07 -18.70
C LEU A 304 -9.41 -9.71 -20.04
N PRO A 305 -9.73 -11.01 -20.22
CA PRO A 305 -9.42 -11.73 -21.45
C PRO A 305 -9.80 -10.76 -22.52
N SER A 306 -8.85 -10.40 -23.39
CA SER A 306 -9.01 -9.33 -24.36
C SER A 306 -10.48 -9.30 -24.67
N SER A 307 -11.21 -8.29 -24.20
CA SER A 307 -12.49 -8.04 -24.80
C SER A 307 -12.04 -7.63 -26.18
N SER A 308 -11.78 -8.64 -27.03
CA SER A 308 -12.02 -8.56 -28.44
C SER A 308 -13.31 -7.79 -28.46
N PRO A 309 -13.30 -6.52 -28.91
CA PRO A 309 -14.48 -5.67 -28.90
C PRO A 309 -15.70 -6.36 -29.55
N ASP A 310 -15.43 -7.49 -30.22
CA ASP A 310 -16.32 -8.37 -30.96
C ASP A 310 -16.93 -9.55 -30.16
N ARG A 311 -16.57 -9.82 -28.89
CA ARG A 311 -17.14 -10.96 -28.12
C ARG A 311 -18.20 -10.50 -27.13
N SER A 312 -19.46 -10.78 -27.47
CA SER A 312 -20.61 -10.58 -26.60
C SER A 312 -20.64 -11.59 -25.43
N TYR A 313 -21.28 -11.21 -24.32
CA TYR A 313 -21.61 -12.11 -23.21
C TYR A 313 -22.23 -13.43 -23.71
N SER A 314 -23.16 -13.35 -24.66
CA SER A 314 -23.85 -14.51 -25.24
C SER A 314 -22.91 -15.48 -25.96
N SER A 315 -21.89 -14.97 -26.67
CA SER A 315 -20.88 -15.79 -27.33
C SER A 315 -20.03 -16.54 -26.31
N VAL A 316 -19.58 -15.87 -25.26
CA VAL A 316 -18.75 -16.48 -24.21
C VAL A 316 -19.52 -17.53 -23.41
N VAL A 317 -20.76 -17.23 -23.03
CA VAL A 317 -21.62 -18.22 -22.34
C VAL A 317 -21.79 -19.45 -23.23
N SER A 318 -22.11 -19.29 -24.51
CA SER A 318 -22.32 -20.42 -25.43
C SER A 318 -21.07 -21.30 -25.58
N GLU A 319 -19.89 -20.69 -25.58
CA GLU A 319 -18.62 -21.41 -25.72
C GLU A 319 -18.22 -22.18 -24.45
N TYR A 320 -18.35 -21.54 -23.28
CA TYR A 320 -17.76 -22.05 -22.04
C TYR A 320 -18.77 -22.66 -21.06
N ILE A 321 -20.09 -22.60 -21.30
CA ILE A 321 -21.13 -23.11 -20.38
C ILE A 321 -20.92 -24.56 -19.94
N ASN A 322 -20.26 -25.37 -20.75
CA ASN A 322 -19.99 -26.79 -20.47
C ASN A 322 -18.67 -27.03 -19.75
N ALA A 323 -17.86 -26.00 -19.50
CA ALA A 323 -16.65 -26.14 -18.68
C ALA A 323 -17.05 -26.56 -17.25
N PRO A 324 -16.31 -27.50 -16.62
CA PRO A 324 -16.66 -28.03 -15.30
C PRO A 324 -16.74 -26.95 -14.22
N ASP A 325 -15.87 -25.95 -14.31
CA ASP A 325 -15.68 -24.85 -13.37
C ASP A 325 -16.40 -23.56 -13.78
N PHE A 326 -17.25 -23.62 -14.83
CA PHE A 326 -17.93 -22.44 -15.36
C PHE A 326 -18.70 -21.69 -14.27
N THR A 327 -18.31 -20.44 -14.03
CA THR A 327 -18.82 -19.62 -12.94
C THR A 327 -19.00 -18.17 -13.41
N ILE A 328 -20.17 -17.59 -13.16
CA ILE A 328 -20.45 -16.17 -13.41
C ILE A 328 -20.54 -15.47 -12.07
N VAL A 329 -19.72 -14.43 -11.92
CA VAL A 329 -19.71 -13.53 -10.77
C VAL A 329 -20.22 -12.18 -11.23
N ALA A 330 -21.26 -11.66 -10.58
CA ALA A 330 -21.75 -10.31 -10.80
C ALA A 330 -21.73 -9.56 -9.47
N ASP A 331 -21.11 -8.39 -9.45
CA ASP A 331 -20.99 -7.53 -8.27
C ASP A 331 -20.54 -8.30 -7.01
N GLN A 332 -19.44 -9.05 -7.17
CA GLN A 332 -18.81 -9.88 -6.13
C GLN A 332 -19.67 -11.06 -5.60
N ARG A 333 -20.79 -11.38 -6.26
CA ARG A 333 -21.64 -12.52 -5.93
C ARG A 333 -21.59 -13.55 -7.05
N ILE A 334 -21.47 -14.83 -6.69
CA ILE A 334 -21.65 -15.91 -7.65
C ILE A 334 -23.14 -15.95 -8.02
N VAL A 335 -23.45 -15.50 -9.23
CA VAL A 335 -24.82 -15.51 -9.76
C VAL A 335 -25.12 -16.79 -10.53
N TYR A 336 -24.09 -17.48 -10.99
CA TYR A 336 -24.22 -18.80 -11.60
C TYR A 336 -22.96 -19.64 -11.35
N SER A 337 -23.13 -20.88 -10.92
CA SER A 337 -22.07 -21.90 -10.89
C SER A 337 -22.72 -23.27 -10.75
N ARG A 338 -22.33 -24.24 -11.59
CA ARG A 338 -22.82 -25.63 -11.48
C ARG A 338 -22.30 -26.36 -10.23
N LEU A 339 -21.12 -25.97 -9.77
CA LEU A 339 -20.44 -26.62 -8.64
C LEU A 339 -20.78 -25.95 -7.30
N LEU A 340 -20.91 -24.62 -7.29
CA LEU A 340 -20.94 -23.84 -6.05
C LEU A 340 -22.35 -23.43 -5.60
N LEU A 341 -23.36 -23.51 -6.48
CA LEU A 341 -24.75 -23.22 -6.12
C LEU A 341 -25.58 -24.51 -5.98
N PRO A 342 -26.45 -24.62 -4.95
CA PRO A 342 -27.24 -25.83 -4.73
C PRO A 342 -28.38 -25.97 -5.75
N GLY A 343 -28.38 -27.11 -6.47
CA GLY A 343 -29.49 -27.59 -7.30
C GLY A 343 -29.45 -27.19 -8.79
N PRO A 344 -30.31 -27.80 -9.63
CA PRO A 344 -30.37 -27.58 -11.08
C PRO A 344 -30.99 -26.22 -11.51
N ALA A 345 -31.15 -25.26 -10.58
CA ALA A 345 -32.07 -24.12 -10.74
C ALA A 345 -31.45 -22.73 -10.50
N ALA A 346 -30.16 -22.53 -10.75
CA ALA A 346 -29.70 -21.19 -11.13
C ALA A 346 -29.89 -21.07 -12.64
N ALA A 347 -31.01 -20.51 -13.09
CA ALA A 347 -31.19 -20.20 -14.51
C ALA A 347 -30.01 -19.32 -14.98
N MET A 348 -29.46 -19.61 -16.15
CA MET A 348 -28.36 -18.82 -16.71
C MET A 348 -28.81 -17.34 -16.76
N PRO A 349 -28.12 -16.41 -16.08
CA PRO A 349 -28.54 -15.02 -16.09
C PRO A 349 -28.44 -14.45 -17.50
N LEU A 350 -29.43 -13.64 -17.89
CA LEU A 350 -29.32 -12.86 -19.12
C LEU A 350 -28.48 -11.62 -18.81
N GLU A 351 -27.66 -11.20 -19.77
CA GLU A 351 -26.81 -10.01 -19.63
C GLU A 351 -27.59 -8.76 -19.17
N LYS A 352 -28.82 -8.59 -19.67
CA LYS A 352 -29.69 -7.47 -19.31
C LYS A 352 -30.13 -7.42 -17.84
N ASP A 353 -30.03 -8.56 -17.13
CA ASP A 353 -30.43 -8.74 -15.73
C ASP A 353 -29.20 -8.67 -14.79
N LEU A 354 -28.01 -8.51 -15.35
CA LEU A 354 -26.76 -8.34 -14.64
C LEU A 354 -26.43 -6.84 -14.49
N GLU A 355 -25.86 -6.48 -13.35
CA GLU A 355 -25.45 -5.10 -13.04
C GLU A 355 -24.09 -5.09 -12.34
N GLY A 356 -23.31 -4.03 -12.55
CA GLY A 356 -22.00 -3.85 -11.94
C GLY A 356 -20.90 -4.66 -12.65
N ALA A 357 -19.89 -5.09 -11.89
CA ALA A 357 -18.76 -5.84 -12.43
C ALA A 357 -19.15 -7.30 -12.71
N ILE A 358 -19.11 -7.70 -13.98
CA ILE A 358 -19.40 -9.05 -14.44
C ILE A 358 -18.09 -9.75 -14.78
N PHE A 359 -17.91 -10.95 -14.24
CA PHE A 359 -16.77 -11.83 -14.52
C PHE A 359 -17.28 -13.23 -14.84
N VAL A 360 -16.73 -13.84 -15.89
CA VAL A 360 -16.98 -15.25 -16.21
C VAL A 360 -15.67 -16.01 -16.10
N TYR A 361 -15.65 -17.05 -15.29
CA TYR A 361 -14.54 -17.97 -15.10
C TYR A 361 -14.87 -19.32 -15.74
N ALA A 362 -13.91 -19.88 -16.47
CA ALA A 362 -13.99 -21.22 -17.06
C ALA A 362 -12.60 -21.74 -17.42
N ASN A 363 -12.42 -23.07 -17.39
CA ASN A 363 -11.15 -23.76 -17.64
C ASN A 363 -9.99 -23.16 -16.82
N GLU A 364 -10.25 -22.89 -15.54
CA GLU A 364 -9.35 -22.31 -14.54
C GLU A 364 -8.86 -20.89 -14.88
N LYS A 365 -9.58 -20.17 -15.75
CA LYS A 365 -9.21 -18.82 -16.22
C LYS A 365 -10.40 -17.87 -16.20
N LEU A 366 -10.12 -16.56 -16.13
CA LEU A 366 -11.10 -15.52 -16.44
C LEU A 366 -11.27 -15.45 -17.97
N VAL A 367 -12.48 -15.73 -18.47
CA VAL A 367 -12.80 -15.83 -19.91
C VAL A 367 -13.70 -14.71 -20.44
N TYR A 368 -14.32 -13.92 -19.55
CA TYR A 368 -14.97 -12.65 -19.89
C TYR A 368 -15.01 -11.71 -18.69
N ALA A 369 -14.93 -10.41 -18.94
CA ALA A 369 -15.14 -9.40 -17.93
C ALA A 369 -15.65 -8.08 -18.52
N GLU A 370 -16.74 -7.55 -17.97
CA GLU A 370 -17.39 -6.33 -18.42
C GLU A 370 -18.01 -5.58 -17.24
N TRP A 371 -18.12 -4.26 -17.35
CA TRP A 371 -18.88 -3.44 -16.40
C TRP A 371 -20.20 -3.03 -17.03
N LEU A 372 -21.31 -3.49 -16.46
CA LEU A 372 -22.65 -3.08 -16.86
C LEU A 372 -23.11 -1.96 -15.93
N ASP A 373 -23.38 -0.79 -16.51
CA ASP A 373 -23.88 0.35 -15.74
C ASP A 373 -25.18 0.00 -15.01
N TYR A 374 -25.27 0.40 -13.74
CA TYR A 374 -26.49 0.27 -12.95
C TYR A 374 -27.63 0.97 -13.69
N LYS A 375 -28.70 0.23 -13.99
CA LYS A 375 -29.93 0.84 -14.49
C LYS A 375 -30.57 1.55 -13.31
N LEU A 376 -30.23 2.83 -13.12
CA LEU A 376 -31.02 3.70 -12.27
C LEU A 376 -32.48 3.55 -12.74
N PRO A 377 -33.43 3.20 -11.85
CA PRO A 377 -34.83 3.28 -12.21
C PRO A 377 -35.08 4.72 -12.66
N LEU A 378 -35.45 4.89 -13.93
CA LEU A 378 -35.87 6.17 -14.47
C LEU A 378 -37.02 6.65 -13.59
N SER A 379 -36.72 7.66 -12.77
CA SER A 379 -37.63 8.59 -12.08
C SER A 379 -39.07 8.12 -11.83
N VAL A 380 -39.42 8.02 -10.54
CA VAL A 380 -40.70 8.55 -10.05
C VAL A 380 -40.39 9.62 -9.01
#